data_AF-A0A954ZMX7-F1
#
_entry.id   AF-A0A954ZMX7-F1
#
_cell.length_a   1.000
_cell.length_b   1.000
_cell.length_c   1.000
_cell.angle_alpha   90.00
_cell.angle_beta   90.00
_cell.angle_gamma   90.00
#
_symmetry.space_group_name_H-M   'P 1'
#
loop_
_entity.id
_entity.type
_entity.pdbx_description
1 polymer ?
#
loop_
_entity_poly.entity_id
_entity_poly.type
_entity_poly.pdbx_seq_one_letter_code
_entity_poly.pdbx_strand_id
1 'polypeptide(L)'
;MRWEYQIVLALFILMSLALGARASETTDVVWIEGEDAQQRRVSHNGWYDSVKKEALSGGEWLTHFDEQREGLVEYEFSVQRRDEYDFWIRANPIAARLSYQLDKENEWRSIDWGRDERGRMNIAQDNKPDLRFITWVKVGKVSLDAGKHTLSFRMHSGPQNHGAIDCFVLTRIPFVPSGTT
;
A
#
# COMPACT_ATOMS: atom_id res chain seq x y z
N MET A 1 -38.32 -63.63 15.19
CA MET A 1 -38.58 -62.79 14.00
C MET A 1 -38.65 -61.33 14.44
N ARG A 2 -37.50 -60.63 14.52
CA ARG A 2 -37.34 -59.17 14.78
C ARG A 2 -35.85 -58.84 14.94
N TRP A 3 -35.06 -59.01 13.86
CA TRP A 3 -33.63 -58.67 13.83
C TRP A 3 -33.24 -57.98 12.50
N GLU A 4 -34.16 -57.26 11.86
CA GLU A 4 -33.91 -56.62 10.56
C GLU A 4 -34.46 -55.19 10.47
N TYR A 5 -34.02 -54.28 11.33
CA TYR A 5 -34.28 -52.83 11.14
C TYR A 5 -33.15 -51.95 11.70
N GLN A 6 -31.90 -52.31 11.47
CA GLN A 6 -30.75 -51.49 11.90
C GLN A 6 -29.76 -51.16 10.76
N ILE A 7 -30.02 -51.57 9.51
CA ILE A 7 -28.98 -51.51 8.44
C ILE A 7 -29.21 -50.45 7.35
N VAL A 8 -30.38 -49.80 7.22
CA VAL A 8 -30.62 -48.91 6.05
C VAL A 8 -30.52 -47.40 6.37
N LEU A 9 -30.35 -46.99 7.62
CA LEU A 9 -30.31 -45.56 7.98
C LEU A 9 -28.91 -45.01 8.29
N ALA A 10 -27.85 -45.61 7.75
CA ALA A 10 -26.47 -45.15 7.95
C ALA A 10 -25.74 -44.77 6.65
N LEU A 11 -26.42 -44.80 5.49
CA LEU A 11 -25.79 -44.68 4.17
C LEU A 11 -26.34 -43.55 3.28
N PHE A 12 -27.09 -42.60 3.85
CA PHE A 12 -27.60 -41.42 3.14
C PHE A 12 -27.36 -40.09 3.87
N ILE A 13 -26.37 -40.02 4.76
CA ILE A 13 -25.87 -38.77 5.38
C ILE A 13 -24.36 -38.61 5.08
N LEU A 14 -23.91 -39.11 3.93
CA LEU A 14 -22.50 -39.10 3.54
C LEU A 14 -22.27 -38.50 2.14
N MET A 15 -23.23 -37.72 1.61
CA MET A 15 -23.17 -37.27 0.22
C MET A 15 -23.62 -35.83 -0.06
N SER A 16 -23.65 -34.92 0.91
CA SER A 16 -24.03 -33.53 0.61
C SER A 16 -23.60 -32.47 1.63
N LEU A 17 -22.35 -32.54 2.14
CA LEU A 17 -21.73 -31.41 2.83
C LEU A 17 -20.22 -31.31 2.56
N ALA A 18 -19.81 -31.62 1.33
CA ALA A 18 -18.68 -30.91 0.75
C ALA A 18 -19.21 -29.59 0.18
N LEU A 19 -19.72 -28.71 1.04
CA LEU A 19 -19.64 -27.29 0.76
C LEU A 19 -18.14 -27.00 0.79
N GLY A 20 -17.48 -27.18 -0.35
CA GLY A 20 -16.18 -26.60 -0.57
C GLY A 20 -16.38 -25.13 -0.24
N ALA A 21 -15.80 -24.70 0.87
CA ALA A 21 -15.51 -23.30 1.06
C ALA A 21 -14.73 -22.93 -0.21
N ARG A 22 -15.40 -22.28 -1.16
CA ARG A 22 -14.68 -21.52 -2.15
C ARG A 22 -13.92 -20.54 -1.29
N ALA A 23 -12.64 -20.80 -1.08
CA ALA A 23 -11.72 -19.75 -0.72
C ALA A 23 -12.03 -18.68 -1.76
N SER A 24 -12.64 -17.59 -1.31
CA SER A 24 -12.69 -16.39 -2.11
C SER A 24 -11.25 -16.22 -2.54
N GLU A 25 -10.97 -16.30 -3.84
CA GLU A 25 -9.70 -15.78 -4.31
C GLU A 25 -9.78 -14.30 -3.98
N THR A 26 -9.32 -13.94 -2.78
CA THR A 26 -8.95 -12.57 -2.48
C THR A 26 -7.97 -12.24 -3.59
N THR A 27 -8.42 -11.36 -4.48
CA THR A 27 -7.51 -10.55 -5.27
C THR A 27 -6.56 -9.96 -4.24
N ASP A 28 -5.34 -10.48 -4.15
CA ASP A 28 -4.36 -10.06 -3.15
C ASP A 28 -3.84 -8.68 -3.58
N VAL A 29 -4.72 -7.70 -3.43
CA VAL A 29 -4.51 -6.27 -3.55
C VAL A 29 -4.45 -5.77 -2.12
N VAL A 30 -3.27 -5.37 -1.70
CA VAL A 30 -3.05 -4.70 -0.43
C VAL A 30 -2.99 -3.21 -0.75
N TRP A 31 -4.05 -2.49 -0.40
CA TRP A 31 -4.11 -1.03 -0.45
C TRP A 31 -3.89 -0.46 0.95
N ILE A 32 -2.98 0.48 1.10
CA ILE A 32 -2.67 1.11 2.39
C ILE A 32 -2.56 2.61 2.18
N GLU A 33 -3.32 3.36 2.98
CA GLU A 33 -3.27 4.82 3.03
C GLU A 33 -1.99 5.30 3.71
N GLY A 34 -1.45 6.43 3.27
CA GLY A 34 -0.23 7.00 3.82
C GLY A 34 -0.39 7.42 5.28
N GLU A 35 -1.56 7.96 5.65
CA GLU A 35 -1.86 8.39 7.01
C GLU A 35 -1.98 7.24 8.04
N ASP A 36 -2.18 6.01 7.54
CA ASP A 36 -2.44 4.80 8.35
C ASP A 36 -1.15 4.14 8.89
N ALA A 37 -0.01 4.82 8.84
CA ALA A 37 1.25 4.32 9.38
C ALA A 37 1.14 3.98 10.89
N GLN A 38 1.54 2.77 11.26
CA GLN A 38 1.57 2.28 12.65
C GLN A 38 2.70 2.95 13.46
N GLN A 39 3.82 3.30 12.82
CA GLN A 39 4.88 4.08 13.45
C GLN A 39 5.27 5.26 12.57
N ARG A 40 5.46 6.43 13.20
CA ARG A 40 5.79 7.67 12.50
C ARG A 40 6.82 8.49 13.28
N ARG A 41 7.89 8.89 12.60
CA ARG A 41 8.86 9.90 13.03
C ARG A 41 8.95 10.94 11.93
N VAL A 42 7.95 11.81 11.87
CA VAL A 42 7.80 12.85 10.86
C VAL A 42 7.54 14.20 11.52
N SER A 43 8.07 15.26 10.92
CA SER A 43 7.73 16.65 11.24
C SER A 43 6.66 17.13 10.26
N HIS A 44 5.44 17.33 10.76
CA HIS A 44 4.34 17.84 9.97
C HIS A 44 4.48 19.36 9.75
N ASN A 45 4.08 19.83 8.57
CA ASN A 45 4.04 21.24 8.21
C ASN A 45 2.69 21.53 7.54
N GLY A 46 1.88 22.39 8.17
CA GLY A 46 0.50 22.67 7.75
C GLY A 46 0.37 23.30 6.35
N TRP A 47 1.46 23.78 5.74
CA TRP A 47 1.43 24.17 4.33
C TRP A 47 1.02 23.00 3.40
N TYR A 48 1.38 21.77 3.74
CA TYR A 48 0.99 20.58 2.98
C TYR A 48 -0.52 20.22 3.12
N ASP A 49 -1.25 20.86 4.03
CA ASP A 49 -2.69 20.60 4.21
C ASP A 49 -3.56 21.38 3.23
N SER A 50 -3.02 22.46 2.65
CA SER A 50 -3.73 23.28 1.68
C SER A 50 -3.72 22.62 0.29
N VAL A 51 -4.38 21.48 0.21
CA VAL A 51 -4.53 20.66 -1.00
C VAL A 51 -5.99 20.35 -1.32
N LYS A 52 -6.25 20.00 -2.58
CA LYS A 52 -7.53 19.50 -3.08
C LYS A 52 -7.72 18.10 -2.51
N LYS A 53 -8.45 18.00 -1.40
CA LYS A 53 -8.61 16.75 -0.63
C LYS A 53 -9.29 15.66 -1.46
N GLU A 54 -10.17 16.05 -2.38
CA GLU A 54 -10.81 15.17 -3.35
C GLU A 54 -9.84 14.54 -4.37
N ALA A 55 -8.61 15.05 -4.47
CA ALA A 55 -7.56 14.47 -5.29
C ALA A 55 -6.67 13.49 -4.51
N LEU A 56 -6.89 13.28 -3.21
CA LEU A 56 -6.18 12.32 -2.37
C LEU A 56 -7.02 11.05 -2.18
N SER A 57 -6.34 9.90 -2.05
CA SER A 57 -6.97 8.70 -1.53
C SER A 57 -7.29 8.92 -0.04
N GLY A 58 -8.44 8.44 0.43
CA GLY A 58 -8.88 8.67 1.81
C GLY A 58 -9.16 10.15 2.19
N GLY A 59 -8.78 11.11 1.34
CA GLY A 59 -8.85 12.54 1.60
C GLY A 59 -7.66 13.10 2.36
N GLU A 60 -6.69 12.28 2.78
CA GLU A 60 -5.50 12.71 3.51
C GLU A 60 -4.23 12.15 2.88
N TRP A 61 -3.08 12.63 3.34
CA TRP A 61 -1.78 12.14 2.93
C TRP A 61 -0.79 12.38 4.05
N LEU A 62 0.17 11.48 4.20
CA LEU A 62 1.23 11.61 5.18
C LEU A 62 2.31 12.55 4.66
N THR A 63 2.75 13.50 5.49
CA THR A 63 3.69 14.55 5.09
C THR A 63 4.89 14.62 6.02
N HIS A 64 6.03 15.02 5.48
CA HIS A 64 7.24 15.32 6.23
C HIS A 64 7.92 16.57 5.68
N PHE A 65 8.42 17.43 6.57
CA PHE A 65 9.30 18.55 6.23
C PHE A 65 10.19 18.93 7.43
N ASP A 66 11.49 18.69 7.34
CA ASP A 66 12.45 18.99 8.41
C ASP A 66 13.85 19.30 7.85
N GLU A 67 14.52 20.31 8.40
CA GLU A 67 15.85 20.73 7.93
C GLU A 67 16.97 19.77 8.35
N GLN A 68 16.77 19.01 9.44
CA GLN A 68 17.84 18.27 10.11
C GLN A 68 17.62 16.76 10.11
N ARG A 69 16.36 16.31 10.08
CA ARG A 69 16.02 14.89 10.28
C ARG A 69 15.25 14.33 9.11
N GLU A 70 15.60 13.11 8.71
CA GLU A 70 14.79 12.34 7.78
C GLU A 70 13.46 11.91 8.40
N GLY A 71 12.42 11.86 7.57
CA GLY A 71 11.11 11.34 7.96
C GLY A 71 11.09 9.84 7.83
N LEU A 72 10.68 9.13 8.89
CA LEU A 72 10.51 7.68 8.87
C LEU A 72 9.07 7.29 9.18
N VAL A 73 8.54 6.36 8.42
CA VAL A 73 7.22 5.77 8.64
C VAL A 73 7.27 4.27 8.40
N GLU A 74 6.46 3.52 9.12
CA GLU A 74 6.35 2.07 9.02
C GLU A 74 4.90 1.63 8.99
N TYR A 75 4.63 0.69 8.08
CA TYR A 75 3.34 0.06 7.87
C TYR A 75 3.46 -1.43 8.12
N GLU A 76 2.47 -2.01 8.79
CA GLU A 76 2.33 -3.46 8.97
C GLU A 76 1.19 -3.98 8.09
N PHE A 77 1.43 -5.09 7.39
CA PHE A 77 0.40 -5.69 6.54
C PHE A 77 0.56 -7.21 6.49
N SER A 78 -0.39 -7.90 5.86
CA SER A 78 -0.31 -9.33 5.65
C SER A 78 -0.76 -9.73 4.26
N VAL A 79 -0.10 -10.74 3.70
CA VAL A 79 -0.51 -11.35 2.43
C VAL A 79 -0.83 -12.82 2.62
N GLN A 80 -1.81 -13.32 1.89
CA GLN A 80 -2.33 -14.68 2.07
C GLN A 80 -1.45 -15.74 1.37
N ARG A 81 -0.67 -15.33 0.37
CA ARG A 81 0.05 -16.23 -0.52
C ARG A 81 1.43 -15.68 -0.83
N ARG A 82 2.42 -16.58 -0.81
CA ARG A 82 3.77 -16.30 -1.31
C ARG A 82 3.73 -16.07 -2.81
N ASP A 83 4.25 -14.94 -3.28
CA ASP A 83 4.31 -14.61 -4.71
C ASP A 83 5.16 -13.36 -4.97
N GLU A 84 5.25 -12.95 -6.24
CA GLU A 84 5.66 -11.61 -6.63
C GLU A 84 4.46 -10.64 -6.68
N TYR A 85 4.62 -9.49 -6.03
CA TYR A 85 3.63 -8.42 -6.02
C TYR A 85 4.18 -7.22 -6.79
N ASP A 86 3.40 -6.70 -7.74
CA ASP A 86 3.63 -5.38 -8.30
C ASP A 86 3.43 -4.33 -7.20
N PHE A 87 4.43 -3.47 -7.02
CA PHE A 87 4.43 -2.40 -6.03
C PHE A 87 4.27 -1.05 -6.73
N TRP A 88 3.15 -0.39 -6.40
CA TRP A 88 2.82 0.97 -6.78
C TRP A 88 2.80 1.87 -5.55
N ILE A 89 3.24 3.11 -5.70
CA ILE A 89 3.05 4.15 -4.70
C ILE A 89 2.47 5.40 -5.35
N ARG A 90 1.59 6.08 -4.63
CA ARG A 90 1.12 7.41 -4.95
C ARG A 90 1.68 8.40 -3.94
N ALA A 91 2.50 9.33 -4.43
CA ALA A 91 3.26 10.20 -3.56
C ALA A 91 3.68 11.48 -4.29
N ASN A 92 4.29 12.39 -3.54
CA ASN A 92 4.84 13.62 -4.09
C ASN A 92 6.16 13.37 -4.84
N PRO A 93 6.27 13.69 -6.15
CA PRO A 93 7.48 13.46 -6.92
C PRO A 93 8.43 14.67 -6.98
N ILE A 94 8.01 15.85 -6.51
CA ILE A 94 8.72 17.11 -6.80
C ILE A 94 9.94 17.25 -5.90
N ALA A 95 11.14 17.20 -6.49
CA ALA A 95 12.41 17.25 -5.76
C ALA A 95 12.52 16.20 -4.64
N ALA A 96 11.68 15.16 -4.70
CA ALA A 96 11.53 14.19 -3.66
C ALA A 96 12.60 13.10 -3.74
N ARG A 97 13.13 12.69 -2.60
CA ARG A 97 13.89 11.47 -2.41
C ARG A 97 13.19 10.62 -1.38
N LEU A 98 12.65 9.50 -1.87
CA LEU A 98 11.92 8.53 -1.08
C LEU A 98 12.65 7.19 -1.23
N SER A 99 12.94 6.54 -0.11
CA SER A 99 13.39 5.15 -0.09
C SER A 99 12.37 4.29 0.62
N TYR A 100 12.34 3.00 0.28
CA TYR A 100 11.58 1.99 1.01
C TYR A 100 12.49 0.89 1.55
N GLN A 101 12.05 0.24 2.61
CA GLN A 101 12.64 -0.97 3.16
C GLN A 101 11.48 -1.94 3.42
N LEU A 102 11.48 -3.05 2.70
CA LEU A 102 10.53 -4.14 2.91
C LEU A 102 11.16 -5.12 3.88
N ASP A 103 10.52 -5.38 5.03
CA ASP A 103 11.06 -6.16 6.14
C ASP A 103 12.37 -5.60 6.70
N LYS A 104 12.43 -5.43 8.03
CA LYS A 104 13.42 -4.56 8.72
C LYS A 104 14.87 -4.98 8.51
N GLU A 105 15.10 -6.25 8.20
CA GLU A 105 16.41 -6.84 7.93
C GLU A 105 16.96 -6.54 6.53
N ASN A 106 16.11 -6.10 5.59
CA ASN A 106 16.52 -5.86 4.21
C ASN A 106 17.13 -4.47 4.02
N GLU A 107 17.77 -4.24 2.87
CA GLU A 107 18.37 -2.94 2.57
C GLU A 107 17.34 -1.89 2.13
N TRP A 108 17.63 -0.63 2.44
CA TRP A 108 16.89 0.51 1.89
C TRP A 108 17.10 0.66 0.39
N ARG A 109 16.01 0.79 -0.36
CA ARG A 109 16.00 0.96 -1.82
C ARG A 109 15.42 2.31 -2.18
N SER A 110 16.10 3.06 -3.05
CA SER A 110 15.55 4.32 -3.56
C SER A 110 14.40 4.04 -4.52
N ILE A 111 13.36 4.86 -4.44
CA ILE A 111 12.31 4.91 -5.46
C ILE A 111 12.84 5.75 -6.62
N ASP A 112 12.77 5.18 -7.83
CA ASP A 112 13.08 5.89 -9.06
C ASP A 112 11.80 6.54 -9.58
N TRP A 113 11.72 7.85 -9.43
CA TRP A 113 10.57 8.61 -9.88
C TRP A 113 10.39 8.56 -11.39
N GLY A 114 11.46 8.47 -12.20
CA GLY A 114 11.36 8.58 -13.66
C GLY A 114 10.76 7.35 -14.36
N ARG A 115 10.40 6.30 -13.62
CA ARG A 115 9.98 5.01 -14.17
C ARG A 115 8.47 4.80 -14.02
N ASP A 116 7.79 4.72 -15.16
CA ASP A 116 6.37 4.33 -15.24
C ASP A 116 5.46 5.22 -14.36
N GLU A 117 5.70 6.54 -14.40
CA GLU A 117 4.86 7.56 -13.76
C GLU A 117 3.50 7.71 -14.44
N ARG A 118 2.45 7.93 -13.64
CA ARG A 118 1.09 8.15 -14.13
C ARG A 118 0.31 9.16 -13.30
N GLY A 119 -0.54 9.93 -13.97
CA GLY A 119 -1.52 10.78 -13.29
C GLY A 119 -0.90 11.92 -12.48
N ARG A 120 0.27 12.42 -12.89
CA ARG A 120 0.92 13.55 -12.25
C ARG A 120 0.00 14.78 -12.28
N MET A 121 -0.31 15.33 -11.11
CA MET A 121 -1.24 16.46 -10.99
C MET A 121 -0.84 17.42 -9.87
N ASN A 122 -1.12 18.71 -10.08
CA ASN A 122 -1.01 19.72 -9.04
C ASN A 122 -2.26 19.68 -8.15
N ILE A 123 -2.05 19.46 -6.85
CA ILE A 123 -3.11 19.38 -5.85
C ILE A 123 -3.14 20.58 -4.91
N ALA A 124 -2.30 21.59 -5.08
CA ALA A 124 -2.40 22.84 -4.32
C ALA A 124 -3.79 23.49 -4.48
N GLN A 125 -4.43 23.89 -3.38
CA GLN A 125 -5.73 24.59 -3.43
C GLN A 125 -5.65 25.90 -4.21
N ASP A 126 -4.53 26.62 -4.10
CA ASP A 126 -4.28 27.88 -4.79
C ASP A 126 -3.69 27.68 -6.20
N ASN A 127 -3.60 26.43 -6.69
CA ASN A 127 -3.04 26.05 -7.99
C ASN A 127 -1.58 26.50 -8.22
N LYS A 128 -0.85 26.89 -7.17
CA LYS A 128 0.57 27.24 -7.32
C LYS A 128 1.40 26.01 -7.68
N PRO A 129 2.33 26.11 -8.63
CA PRO A 129 3.19 25.00 -9.02
C PRO A 129 4.35 24.85 -8.03
N ASP A 130 4.07 24.29 -6.85
CA ASP A 130 5.07 24.06 -5.79
C ASP A 130 5.21 22.55 -5.43
N LEU A 131 5.64 22.21 -4.21
CA LEU A 131 5.84 20.80 -3.82
C LEU A 131 4.51 20.03 -3.68
N ARG A 132 3.33 20.66 -3.83
CA ARG A 132 2.04 19.97 -3.71
C ARG A 132 1.58 19.37 -5.04
N PHE A 133 2.35 18.39 -5.52
CA PHE A 133 1.94 17.50 -6.61
C PHE A 133 1.85 16.06 -6.11
N ILE A 134 1.11 15.25 -6.86
CA ILE A 134 0.98 13.83 -6.63
C ILE A 134 1.12 13.08 -7.95
N THR A 135 1.68 11.87 -7.91
CA THR A 135 1.78 10.97 -9.07
C THR A 135 1.75 9.52 -8.58
N TRP A 136 1.25 8.61 -9.41
CA TRP A 136 1.51 7.18 -9.26
C TRP A 136 2.86 6.85 -9.90
N VAL A 137 3.63 5.95 -9.28
CA VAL A 137 4.86 5.40 -9.86
C VAL A 137 4.94 3.89 -9.61
N LYS A 138 5.38 3.13 -10.62
CA LYS A 138 5.66 1.70 -10.46
C LYS A 138 7.05 1.54 -9.87
N VAL A 139 7.12 1.15 -8.60
CA VAL A 139 8.40 0.90 -7.93
C VAL A 139 9.07 -0.36 -8.49
N GLY A 140 8.27 -1.38 -8.78
CA GLY A 140 8.75 -2.64 -9.37
C GLY A 140 7.96 -3.83 -8.87
N LYS A 141 8.65 -4.97 -8.73
CA LYS A 141 8.13 -6.18 -8.10
C LYS A 141 8.84 -6.43 -6.78
N VAL A 142 8.10 -6.93 -5.80
CA VAL A 142 8.64 -7.43 -4.53
C VAL A 142 8.18 -8.87 -4.30
N SER A 143 9.07 -9.72 -3.80
CA SER A 143 8.71 -11.08 -3.40
C SER A 143 8.25 -11.05 -1.95
N LEU A 144 7.07 -11.61 -1.67
CA LEU A 144 6.51 -11.70 -0.33
C LEU A 144 6.21 -13.17 -0.02
N ASP A 145 6.42 -13.57 1.23
CA ASP A 145 5.96 -14.84 1.76
C ASP A 145 4.52 -14.71 2.27
N ALA A 146 3.81 -15.82 2.48
CA ALA A 146 2.51 -15.73 3.15
C ALA A 146 2.72 -15.35 4.62
N GLY A 147 1.98 -14.36 5.11
CA GLY A 147 2.08 -13.90 6.49
C GLY A 147 2.27 -12.40 6.62
N LYS A 148 2.83 -11.98 7.77
CA LYS A 148 3.02 -10.59 8.15
C LYS A 148 4.29 -10.02 7.54
N HIS A 149 4.21 -8.78 7.10
CA HIS A 149 5.33 -8.01 6.57
C HIS A 149 5.33 -6.59 7.12
N THR A 150 6.47 -5.93 6.99
CA THR A 150 6.60 -4.49 7.25
C THR A 150 7.07 -3.78 5.99
N LEU A 151 6.52 -2.60 5.73
CA LEU A 151 7.05 -1.70 4.72
C LEU A 151 7.34 -0.37 5.39
N SER A 152 8.60 0.06 5.32
CA SER A 152 9.03 1.34 5.87
C SER A 152 9.40 2.28 4.74
N PHE A 153 9.11 3.57 4.91
CA PHE A 153 9.56 4.61 4.01
C PHE A 153 10.44 5.63 4.74
N ARG A 154 11.39 6.17 3.97
CA ARG A 154 12.30 7.22 4.40
C ARG A 154 12.21 8.40 3.45
N MET A 155 11.84 9.56 3.98
CA MET A 155 11.76 10.85 3.27
C MET A 155 13.03 11.66 3.57
N HIS A 156 13.91 11.79 2.58
CA HIS A 156 15.27 12.34 2.73
C HIS A 156 15.66 13.27 1.56
N SER A 157 14.67 14.00 1.06
CA SER A 157 14.85 15.01 0.01
C SER A 157 15.78 16.15 0.45
N GLY A 158 16.36 16.87 -0.51
CA GLY A 158 17.19 18.05 -0.23
C GLY A 158 16.55 19.33 -0.81
N PRO A 159 16.82 20.52 -0.24
CA PRO A 159 17.70 20.77 0.91
C PRO A 159 17.04 20.48 2.28
N GLN A 160 15.71 20.50 2.37
CA GLN A 160 14.97 20.00 3.53
C GLN A 160 14.47 18.60 3.25
N ASN A 161 14.59 17.72 4.26
CA ASN A 161 14.03 16.38 4.23
C ASN A 161 12.53 16.52 4.13
N HIS A 162 12.00 16.41 2.91
CA HIS A 162 10.58 16.51 2.66
C HIS A 162 10.06 15.29 1.92
N GLY A 163 8.75 15.08 2.01
CA GLY A 163 8.06 14.05 1.24
C GLY A 163 6.60 14.05 1.62
N ALA A 164 5.78 13.50 0.73
CA ALA A 164 4.40 13.21 1.05
C ALA A 164 3.97 11.90 0.37
N ILE A 165 3.21 11.08 1.09
CA ILE A 165 2.72 9.76 0.65
C ILE A 165 1.20 9.78 0.80
N ASP A 166 0.49 9.56 -0.29
CA ASP A 166 -0.97 9.44 -0.30
C ASP A 166 -1.39 8.01 -0.01
N CYS A 167 -0.92 7.05 -0.80
CA CYS A 167 -1.22 5.64 -0.61
C CYS A 167 -0.21 4.76 -1.35
N PHE A 168 -0.26 3.45 -1.12
CA PHE A 168 0.46 2.47 -1.92
C PHE A 168 -0.30 1.16 -2.07
N VAL A 169 0.07 0.42 -3.12
CA VAL A 169 -0.61 -0.82 -3.51
C VAL A 169 0.41 -1.92 -3.81
N LEU A 170 0.17 -3.10 -3.24
CA LEU A 170 0.83 -4.34 -3.61
C LEU A 170 -0.19 -5.27 -4.24
N THR A 171 0.07 -5.78 -5.44
CA THR A 171 -0.89 -6.59 -6.20
C THR A 171 -0.25 -7.74 -6.96
N ARG A 172 -0.88 -8.91 -6.93
CA ARG A 172 -0.48 -10.07 -7.75
C ARG A 172 -1.20 -10.18 -9.09
N ILE A 173 -2.28 -9.41 -9.25
CA ILE A 173 -3.07 -9.37 -10.48
C ILE A 173 -2.65 -8.17 -11.33
N PRO A 174 -2.86 -8.23 -12.67
CA PRO A 174 -2.70 -7.07 -13.52
C PRO A 174 -3.50 -5.88 -12.96
N PHE A 175 -2.77 -4.84 -12.58
CA PHE A 175 -3.32 -3.63 -11.98
C PHE A 175 -2.52 -2.45 -12.47
N VAL A 176 -3.24 -1.44 -12.95
CA VAL A 176 -2.68 -0.14 -13.31
C VAL A 176 -3.53 0.88 -12.58
N PRO A 177 -2.99 1.61 -11.59
CA PRO A 177 -3.78 2.55 -10.83
C PRO A 177 -4.23 3.73 -11.70
N SER A 178 -5.45 4.21 -11.45
CA SER A 178 -5.99 5.43 -12.03
C SER A 178 -6.83 6.17 -10.98
N GLY A 179 -6.56 7.45 -10.75
CA GLY A 179 -7.34 8.25 -9.80
C GLY A 179 -7.06 7.94 -8.33
N THR A 180 -8.10 8.07 -7.49
CA THR A 180 -8.06 8.16 -6.02
C THR A 180 -8.67 6.98 -5.25
N THR A 181 -9.26 5.98 -5.92
CA THR A 181 -9.62 4.60 -5.47
C THR A 181 -10.63 4.04 -6.44
#